data_AF-A0A7U6GF52-F1
#
_entry.id   AF-A0A7U6GF52-F1
#
_cell.length_a   1.000
_cell.length_b   1.000
_cell.length_c   1.000
_cell.angle_alpha   90.00
_cell.angle_beta   90.00
_cell.angle_gamma   90.00
#
_symmetry.space_group_name_H-M   'P 1'
#
loop_
_entity.id
_entity.type
_entity.pdbx_description
1 polymer ?
#
loop_
_entity_poly.entity_id
_entity_poly.type
_entity_poly.pdbx_seq_one_letter_code
_entity_poly.pdbx_strand_id
1 'polypeptide(L)'
;MKDKEQAVKNKTTSTQTVTLPKTSFKDFVRGVWVELRHKVKWPTRKELLQDSSVVVGFLVFWALYIGLWDFLFAQLLKLVLSK
;
A
#
# COMPACT_ATOMS: atom_id res chain seq x y z
N MET A 1 12.50 -10.44 71.91
CA MET A 1 12.79 -11.37 70.80
C MET A 1 11.52 -11.68 69.98
N LYS A 2 10.76 -10.68 69.51
CA LYS A 2 9.55 -10.91 68.67
C LYS A 2 9.39 -9.95 67.48
N ASP A 3 10.18 -8.87 67.41
CA ASP A 3 9.92 -7.80 66.43
C ASP A 3 10.86 -7.81 65.21
N LYS A 4 11.73 -8.83 65.08
CA LYS A 4 12.67 -8.96 63.95
C LYS A 4 12.32 -10.03 62.92
N GLU A 5 11.23 -10.78 63.13
CA GLU A 5 10.88 -11.92 62.26
C GLU A 5 9.89 -11.57 61.13
N GLN A 6 9.34 -10.34 61.11
CA GLN A 6 8.34 -9.96 60.10
C GLN A 6 8.90 -9.16 58.91
N ALA A 7 10.18 -8.80 58.91
CA ALA A 7 10.78 -8.04 57.80
C ALA A 7 11.34 -8.90 56.65
N VAL A 8 11.40 -10.23 56.80
CA VAL A 8 12.08 -11.12 55.84
C VAL A 8 11.12 -11.78 54.84
N LYS A 9 9.79 -11.62 55.00
CA LYS A 9 8.79 -12.37 54.22
C LYS A 9 8.30 -11.72 52.92
N ASN A 10 8.89 -10.60 52.48
CA ASN A 10 8.41 -9.87 51.29
C ASN A 10 9.33 -9.99 50.05
N LYS A 11 10.31 -10.91 50.07
CA LYS A 11 11.20 -11.12 48.93
C LYS A 11 10.92 -12.45 48.23
N THR A 12 9.70 -12.58 47.69
CA THR A 12 9.38 -13.63 46.71
C THR A 12 9.47 -13.03 45.32
N THR A 13 10.64 -13.24 44.70
CA THR A 13 10.89 -13.42 43.27
C THR A 13 9.66 -13.28 42.35
N SER A 14 9.44 -12.10 41.78
CA SER A 14 8.60 -11.91 40.59
C SER A 14 9.45 -12.21 39.35
N THR A 15 9.56 -13.47 38.99
CA THR A 15 10.04 -13.86 37.66
C THR A 15 8.95 -13.50 36.66
N GLN A 16 9.13 -12.38 35.96
CA GLN A 16 8.28 -11.97 34.85
C GLN A 16 8.42 -12.99 33.72
N THR A 17 7.49 -13.93 33.60
CA THR A 17 7.32 -14.71 32.39
C THR A 17 6.82 -13.75 31.31
N VAL A 18 7.68 -13.37 30.36
CA VAL A 18 7.28 -12.63 29.16
C VAL A 18 6.37 -13.55 28.34
N THR A 19 5.09 -13.59 28.69
CA THR A 19 4.06 -14.18 27.85
C THR A 19 3.96 -13.29 26.62
N LEU A 20 4.54 -13.78 25.51
CA LEU A 20 4.32 -13.20 24.19
C LEU A 20 2.81 -12.99 24.03
N PRO A 21 2.35 -11.76 23.76
CA PRO A 21 0.94 -11.53 23.54
C PRO A 21 0.54 -12.41 22.36
N LYS A 22 -0.33 -13.39 22.60
CA LYS A 22 -1.01 -14.13 21.54
C LYS A 22 -1.89 -13.11 20.83
N THR A 23 -1.31 -12.37 19.90
CA THR A 23 -2.04 -11.44 19.05
C THR A 23 -3.06 -12.27 18.30
N SER A 24 -4.32 -12.08 18.64
CA SER A 24 -5.39 -12.74 17.93
C SER A 24 -5.36 -12.25 16.49
N PHE A 25 -5.76 -13.09 15.53
CA PHE A 25 -5.96 -12.64 14.16
C PHE A 25 -6.88 -11.41 14.08
N LYS A 26 -7.81 -11.29 15.04
CA LYS A 26 -8.66 -10.11 15.22
C LYS A 26 -7.87 -8.84 15.56
N ASP A 27 -6.85 -8.94 16.41
CA ASP A 27 -6.01 -7.81 16.81
C ASP A 27 -5.08 -7.39 15.66
N PHE A 28 -4.57 -8.35 14.90
CA PHE A 28 -3.78 -8.09 13.69
C PHE A 28 -4.60 -7.34 12.63
N VAL A 29 -5.79 -7.82 12.29
CA VAL A 29 -6.67 -7.16 11.29
C VAL A 29 -7.10 -5.77 11.79
N ARG A 30 -7.35 -5.61 13.09
CA ARG A 30 -7.65 -4.30 13.69
C ARG A 30 -6.47 -3.33 13.57
N GLY A 31 -5.25 -3.80 13.80
CA GLY A 31 -4.02 -3.01 13.59
C GLY A 31 -3.86 -2.57 12.14
N VAL A 32 -4.00 -3.50 11.19
CA VAL A 32 -3.93 -3.20 9.75
C VAL A 32 -5.00 -2.19 9.33
N TRP A 33 -6.23 -2.30 9.84
CA TRP A 33 -7.30 -1.36 9.50
C TRP A 33 -7.03 0.05 10.02
N VAL A 34 -6.49 0.17 11.24
CA VAL A 34 -6.08 1.46 11.82
C VAL A 34 -4.94 2.07 11.00
N GLU A 35 -3.91 1.30 10.66
CA GLU A 35 -2.81 1.79 9.82
C GLU A 35 -3.28 2.21 8.42
N LEU A 36 -4.14 1.41 7.79
CA LEU A 36 -4.69 1.68 6.47
C LEU A 36 -5.62 2.90 6.46
N ARG A 37 -6.26 3.24 7.59
CA ARG A 37 -7.13 4.43 7.66
C ARG A 37 -6.38 5.68 8.10
N HIS A 38 -5.41 5.56 9.00
CA HIS A 38 -4.72 6.70 9.61
C HIS A 38 -3.43 7.09 8.88
N LYS A 39 -2.71 6.11 8.31
CA LYS A 39 -1.40 6.35 7.68
C LYS A 39 -1.48 6.39 6.16
N VAL A 40 -2.44 5.66 5.57
CA VAL A 40 -2.68 5.77 4.14
C VAL A 40 -3.58 6.97 3.89
N LYS A 41 -2.97 8.00 3.29
CA LYS A 41 -3.68 9.12 2.69
C LYS A 41 -4.49 8.58 1.50
N TRP A 42 -5.67 8.02 1.77
CA TRP A 42 -6.58 7.61 0.72
C TRP A 42 -6.93 8.85 -0.09
N PRO A 43 -6.48 8.91 -1.35
CA PRO A 43 -6.58 10.11 -2.15
C PRO A 43 -8.06 10.46 -2.34
N THR A 44 -8.35 11.76 -2.33
CA THR A 44 -9.72 12.21 -2.56
C THR A 44 -10.12 11.84 -3.98
N ARG A 45 -11.37 11.43 -4.19
CA ARG A 45 -11.88 10.98 -5.50
C ARG A 45 -11.56 11.94 -6.65
N LYS A 46 -11.42 13.23 -6.35
CA LYS A 46 -11.04 14.29 -7.29
C LYS A 46 -9.58 14.18 -7.76
N GLU A 47 -8.66 13.89 -6.86
CA GLU A 47 -7.23 13.70 -7.18
C GLU A 47 -7.07 12.50 -8.11
N LEU A 48 -7.75 11.38 -7.80
CA LEU A 48 -7.74 10.16 -8.63
C LEU A 48 -8.23 10.41 -10.06
N LEU A 49 -9.29 11.22 -10.22
CA LEU A 49 -9.82 11.55 -11.53
C LEU A 49 -8.89 12.46 -12.32
N GLN A 50 -8.22 13.39 -11.65
CA GLN A 50 -7.25 14.29 -12.29
C GLN A 50 -6.00 13.54 -12.73
N ASP A 51 -5.49 12.61 -11.91
CA ASP A 51 -4.34 11.78 -12.28
C ASP A 51 -4.70 10.84 -13.45
N SER A 52 -5.88 10.22 -13.40
CA SER A 52 -6.32 9.32 -14.47
C SER A 52 -6.61 10.06 -15.78
N SER A 53 -7.11 11.30 -15.73
CA SER A 53 -7.41 12.08 -16.93
C SER A 53 -6.16 12.43 -17.72
N VAL A 54 -5.05 12.73 -17.04
CA VAL A 54 -3.74 12.96 -17.67
C VAL A 54 -3.28 11.70 -18.41
N VAL A 55 -3.39 10.53 -17.79
CA VAL A 55 -3.01 9.25 -18.41
C VAL A 55 -3.88 8.94 -19.63
N VAL A 56 -5.20 9.14 -19.52
CA VAL A 56 -6.12 8.96 -20.66
C VAL A 56 -5.77 9.91 -21.80
N GLY A 57 -5.48 11.19 -21.52
CA GLY A 57 -5.05 12.15 -22.52
C GLY A 57 -3.74 11.73 -23.21
N PHE A 58 -2.78 11.23 -22.43
CA PHE A 58 -1.51 10.71 -22.95
C PHE A 58 -1.71 9.50 -23.87
N LEU A 59 -2.59 8.56 -23.50
CA LEU A 59 -2.92 7.40 -24.32
C LEU A 59 -3.58 7.80 -25.65
N VAL A 60 -4.52 8.75 -25.62
CA VAL A 60 -5.17 9.26 -26.84
C VAL A 60 -4.14 9.91 -27.76
N PHE A 61 -3.25 10.74 -27.22
CA PHE A 61 -2.18 11.36 -28.00
C PHE A 61 -1.28 10.32 -28.68
N TRP A 62 -0.81 9.32 -27.93
CA TRP A 62 0.05 8.28 -28.48
C TRP A 62 -0.65 7.38 -29.48
N ALA A 63 -1.93 7.05 -29.26
CA ALA A 63 -2.72 6.27 -30.19
C ALA A 63 -2.86 7.01 -31.55
N LEU A 64 -3.10 8.32 -31.52
CA LEU A 64 -3.15 9.14 -32.74
C LEU A 64 -1.78 9.25 -33.41
N TYR A 65 -0.72 9.46 -32.62
CA TYR A 65 0.64 9.56 -33.15
C TYR A 65 1.06 8.27 -33.87
N ILE A 66 0.95 7.13 -33.17
CA ILE A 66 1.31 5.81 -33.73
C ILE A 66 0.40 5.47 -34.91
N GLY A 67 -0.91 5.64 -34.77
CA GLY A 67 -1.86 5.34 -35.84
C GLY A 67 -1.65 6.17 -37.11
N LEU A 68 -1.21 7.42 -36.99
CA LEU A 68 -0.84 8.24 -38.14
C LEU A 68 0.39 7.66 -38.87
N TRP A 69 1.40 7.24 -38.11
CA TRP A 69 2.59 6.60 -38.67
C TRP A 69 2.25 5.25 -39.31
N ASP A 70 1.41 4.43 -38.69
CA ASP A 70 0.94 3.16 -39.27
C ASP A 70 0.23 3.39 -40.62
N PHE A 71 -0.62 4.41 -40.72
CA PHE A 71 -1.29 4.74 -41.99
C PHE A 71 -0.31 5.22 -43.04
N LEU A 72 0.64 6.09 -42.66
CA LEU A 72 1.65 6.62 -43.56
C LEU A 72 2.54 5.49 -44.10
N PHE A 73 2.98 4.58 -43.24
CA PHE A 73 3.75 3.40 -43.65
C PHE A 73 2.93 2.44 -44.50
N ALA A 74 1.66 2.20 -44.17
CA ALA A 74 0.79 1.35 -45.00
C ALA A 74 0.64 1.89 -46.43
N GLN A 75 0.47 3.21 -46.58
CA GLN A 75 0.46 3.83 -47.92
C GLN A 75 1.81 3.74 -48.62
N LEU A 76 2.91 3.98 -47.90
CA LEU A 76 4.25 3.94 -48.46
C LEU A 76 4.59 2.52 -48.97
N LEU A 77 4.27 1.50 -48.16
CA LEU A 77 4.43 0.09 -48.54
C LEU A 77 3.56 -0.28 -49.73
N LYS A 78 2.29 0.17 -49.77
CA LYS A 78 1.41 -0.07 -50.92
C LYS A 78 1.98 0.53 -52.21
N LEU A 79 2.57 1.73 -52.13
CA LEU A 79 3.20 2.37 -53.28
C LEU A 79 4.45 1.61 -53.75
N VAL A 80 5.25 1.09 -52.81
CA VAL A 80 6.46 0.31 -53.12
C VAL A 80 6.12 -1.07 -53.69
N LEU A 81 5.13 -1.78 -53.13
CA LEU A 81 4.72 -3.12 -53.60
C LEU A 81 3.89 -3.08 -54.90
N SER A 82 3.22 -1.97 -55.17
CA SER A 82 2.41 -1.79 -56.38
C SER A 82 3.24 -1.38 -57.59
N LYS A 83 4.53 -1.08 -57.41
CA LYS A 83 5.52 -1.01 -58.48
C LYS A 83 6.17 -2.37 -58.67
#